data_AF-A0A8D8DB98-F1
#
_entry.id   AF-A0A8D8DB98-F1
#
_cell.length_a   1.000
_cell.length_b   1.000
_cell.length_c   1.000
_cell.angle_alpha   90.00
_cell.angle_beta   90.00
_cell.angle_gamma   90.00
#
_symmetry.space_group_name_H-M   'P 1'
#
loop_
_entity.id
_entity.type
_entity.pdbx_description
1 polymer ?
#
loop_
_entity_poly.entity_id
_entity_poly.type
_entity_poly.pdbx_seq_one_letter_code
_entity_poly.pdbx_strand_id
1 'polypeptide(L)'
;MVTGKFLVLVLQGAFLFDLGNALNCTSCLSAVSWEDCQKAGGVRSCTLEDVNGFHGVLHDGNPNLNQGGPEDEFQCFALHLRMSHPGRKGFSSFAMGCTFKKTQFCQGWPSGMASVAECRTFNG
;
A
#
# COMPACT_ATOMS: atom_id res chain seq x y z
N MET A 1 -44.98 27.99 -42.29
CA MET A 1 -44.52 26.61 -42.06
C MET A 1 -43.14 26.64 -41.43
N VAL A 2 -42.78 25.58 -40.74
CA VAL A 2 -42.14 25.59 -39.42
C VAL A 2 -40.62 25.82 -39.45
N THR A 3 -40.19 26.65 -38.49
CA THR A 3 -38.93 26.75 -37.73
C THR A 3 -37.91 25.61 -37.89
N GLY A 4 -36.62 25.97 -37.95
CA GLY A 4 -35.52 25.03 -37.80
C GLY A 4 -34.27 25.67 -37.18
N LYS A 5 -34.36 26.12 -35.92
CA LYS A 5 -33.16 26.39 -35.10
C LYS A 5 -32.57 25.04 -34.68
N PHE A 6 -31.41 24.68 -35.24
CA PHE A 6 -30.62 23.54 -34.77
C PHE A 6 -30.07 23.86 -33.36
N LEU A 7 -30.78 23.40 -32.33
CA LEU A 7 -30.19 23.27 -30.99
C LEU A 7 -29.26 22.06 -31.00
N VAL A 8 -27.96 22.30 -31.01
CA VAL A 8 -26.95 21.27 -30.70
C VAL A 8 -26.95 21.12 -29.18
N LEU A 9 -27.63 20.09 -28.69
CA LEU A 9 -27.57 19.67 -27.29
C LEU A 9 -26.21 19.01 -27.04
N VAL A 10 -25.27 19.77 -26.46
CA VAL A 10 -24.03 19.22 -25.94
C VAL A 10 -24.36 18.47 -24.65
N LEU A 11 -24.52 17.15 -24.76
CA LEU A 11 -24.55 16.24 -23.62
C LEU A 11 -23.14 16.20 -23.02
N GLN A 12 -22.84 17.15 -22.13
CA GLN A 12 -21.72 16.99 -21.19
C GLN A 12 -22.13 15.92 -20.19
N GLY A 13 -21.75 14.68 -20.47
CA GLY A 13 -21.74 13.62 -19.47
C GLY A 13 -20.85 14.08 -18.33
N ALA A 14 -21.45 14.52 -17.23
CA ALA A 14 -20.77 14.63 -15.96
C ALA A 14 -20.33 13.21 -15.59
N PHE A 15 -19.09 12.86 -15.93
CA PHE A 15 -18.39 11.77 -15.28
C PHE A 15 -18.36 12.13 -13.80
N LEU A 16 -19.30 11.56 -13.05
CA LEU A 16 -19.20 11.46 -11.61
C LEU A 16 -17.99 10.55 -11.38
N PHE A 17 -16.80 11.14 -11.32
CA PHE A 17 -15.69 10.47 -10.67
C PHE A 17 -16.16 10.22 -9.25
N ASP A 18 -16.35 8.95 -8.92
CA ASP A 18 -16.47 8.52 -7.54
C ASP A 18 -15.22 9.05 -6.86
N LEU A 19 -15.35 10.15 -6.10
CA LEU A 19 -14.30 10.66 -5.23
C LEU A 19 -14.23 9.70 -4.04
N GLY A 20 -13.91 8.43 -4.33
CA GLY A 20 -13.56 7.45 -3.33
C GLY A 20 -12.46 8.09 -2.51
N ASN A 21 -12.75 8.35 -1.24
CA ASN A 21 -11.80 8.96 -0.34
C ASN A 21 -10.49 8.18 -0.45
N ALA A 22 -9.45 8.84 -0.98
CA ALA A 22 -8.15 8.21 -1.15
C ALA A 22 -7.70 7.74 0.24
N LEU A 23 -7.54 6.43 0.41
CA LEU A 23 -7.12 5.86 1.68
C LEU A 23 -5.77 6.48 2.07
N ASN A 24 -5.66 6.96 3.29
CA ASN A 24 -4.41 7.49 3.83
C ASN A 24 -3.85 6.51 4.86
N CYS A 25 -2.56 6.20 4.76
CA CYS A 25 -1.85 5.34 5.71
C CYS A 25 -0.59 6.06 6.20
N THR A 26 -0.17 5.75 7.43
CA THR A 26 1.19 6.09 7.85
C THR A 26 2.18 5.29 7.02
N SER A 27 3.11 5.99 6.37
CA SER A 27 4.24 5.38 5.65
C SER A 27 5.52 5.67 6.42
N CYS A 28 6.22 4.61 6.82
CA CYS A 28 7.49 4.72 7.52
C CYS A 28 8.33 3.43 7.43
N LEU A 29 9.64 3.58 7.68
CA LEU A 29 10.59 2.49 7.85
C LEU A 29 11.58 2.85 8.97
N SER A 30 11.83 1.93 9.90
CA SER A 30 12.83 2.10 10.96
C SER A 30 13.47 0.76 11.35
N ALA A 31 14.73 0.80 11.78
CA ALA A 31 15.41 -0.35 12.37
C ALA A 31 15.35 -0.39 13.91
N VAL A 32 14.70 0.62 14.54
CA VAL A 32 14.78 0.88 15.99
C VAL A 32 13.49 0.50 16.70
N SER A 33 12.37 1.14 16.35
CA SER A 33 11.08 0.92 17.00
C SER A 33 9.91 1.43 16.16
N TRP A 34 8.68 1.08 16.56
CA TRP A 34 7.46 1.67 16.00
C TRP A 34 7.36 3.18 16.19
N GLU A 35 7.85 3.70 17.32
CA GLU A 35 7.83 5.13 17.60
C GLU A 35 8.80 5.89 16.68
N ASP A 36 10.01 5.35 16.50
CA ASP A 36 11.01 5.91 15.59
C ASP A 36 10.51 5.89 14.14
N CYS A 37 9.87 4.79 13.72
CA CYS A 37 9.19 4.69 12.42
C CYS A 37 8.19 5.84 12.24
N GLN A 38 7.25 5.99 13.18
CA GLN A 38 6.20 7.02 13.08
C GLN A 38 6.76 8.45 13.08
N LYS A 39 7.84 8.72 13.82
CA LYS A 39 8.52 10.02 13.82
C LYS A 39 9.26 10.33 12.52
N ALA A 40 9.88 9.32 11.90
CA ALA A 40 10.61 9.47 10.66
C ALA A 40 9.69 9.53 9.42
N GLY A 41 8.49 8.97 9.54
CA GLY A 41 7.50 8.90 8.46
C GLY A 41 6.41 9.96 8.54
N GLY A 42 5.29 9.67 7.87
CA GLY A 42 4.11 10.53 7.87
C GLY A 42 2.90 9.88 7.20
N VAL A 43 1.75 10.51 7.34
CA VAL A 43 0.51 10.08 6.67
C VAL A 43 0.58 10.44 5.18
N ARG A 44 0.32 9.47 4.30
CA ARG A 44 0.36 9.62 2.85
C ARG A 44 -0.86 8.94 2.22
N SER A 45 -1.34 9.51 1.12
CA SER A 45 -2.39 8.88 0.31
C SER A 45 -1.83 7.66 -0.42
N CYS A 46 -2.57 6.56 -0.41
CA CYS A 46 -2.19 5.36 -1.14
C CYS A 46 -2.37 5.59 -2.64
N THR A 47 -1.32 5.30 -3.42
CA THR A 47 -1.34 5.38 -4.87
C THR A 47 -0.97 4.02 -5.48
N LEU A 48 -1.47 3.78 -6.70
CA LEU A 48 -1.15 2.56 -7.44
C LEU A 48 0.37 2.43 -7.66
N GLU A 49 1.02 3.54 -8.04
CA GLU A 49 2.45 3.59 -8.31
C GLU A 49 3.28 3.23 -7.07
N ASP A 50 2.97 3.84 -5.91
CA ASP A 50 3.72 3.59 -4.67
C ASP A 50 3.58 2.13 -4.22
N VAL A 51 2.36 1.58 -4.26
CA VAL A 51 2.12 0.18 -3.86
C VAL A 51 2.79 -0.79 -4.82
N ASN A 52 2.69 -0.56 -6.13
CA ASN A 52 3.35 -1.41 -7.14
C ASN A 52 4.87 -1.34 -7.05
N GLY A 53 5.43 -0.14 -6.84
CA GLY A 53 6.87 0.05 -6.62
C GLY A 53 7.35 -0.70 -5.38
N PHE A 54 6.64 -0.57 -4.27
CA PHE A 54 6.96 -1.26 -3.02
C PHE A 54 6.84 -2.79 -3.16
N HIS A 55 5.75 -3.28 -3.77
CA HIS A 55 5.56 -4.71 -4.05
C HIS A 55 6.67 -5.25 -4.94
N GLY A 56 7.08 -4.52 -5.97
CA GLY A 56 8.16 -4.92 -6.87
C GLY A 56 9.51 -5.09 -6.16
N VAL A 57 9.87 -4.15 -5.27
CA VAL A 57 11.13 -4.22 -4.50
C VAL A 57 11.15 -5.40 -3.53
N LEU A 58 9.99 -5.78 -2.98
CA LEU A 58 9.90 -6.82 -1.95
C LEU A 58 9.41 -8.18 -2.46
N HIS A 59 9.12 -8.32 -3.75
CA HIS A 59 8.54 -9.52 -4.33
C HIS A 59 9.40 -10.78 -4.07
N ASP A 60 10.73 -10.66 -4.20
CA ASP A 60 11.66 -11.75 -3.93
C ASP A 60 11.62 -12.22 -2.47
N GLY A 61 11.30 -11.30 -1.54
CA GLY A 61 11.15 -11.60 -0.12
C GLY A 61 9.75 -12.10 0.25
N ASN A 62 8.72 -11.72 -0.50
CA ASN A 62 7.35 -12.19 -0.32
C ASN A 62 6.62 -12.27 -1.68
N PRO A 63 6.54 -13.47 -2.28
CA PRO A 63 5.91 -13.68 -3.59
C PRO A 63 4.42 -13.34 -3.65
N ASN A 64 3.75 -13.15 -2.51
CA ASN A 64 2.35 -12.73 -2.48
C ASN A 64 2.16 -11.25 -2.85
N LEU A 65 3.25 -10.46 -2.86
CA LEU A 65 3.24 -9.05 -3.23
C LEU A 65 3.17 -8.88 -4.75
N ASN A 66 2.00 -9.17 -5.30
CA ASN A 66 1.71 -9.06 -6.73
C ASN A 66 1.41 -7.61 -7.13
N GLN A 67 1.67 -7.29 -8.39
CA GLN A 67 1.28 -6.02 -8.98
C GLN A 67 -0.26 -5.91 -9.04
N GLY A 68 -0.78 -4.71 -8.82
CA GLY A 68 -2.19 -4.38 -8.94
C GLY A 68 -2.48 -3.50 -10.15
N GLY A 69 -3.76 -3.17 -10.33
CA GLY A 69 -4.29 -2.29 -11.35
C GLY A 69 -5.19 -1.18 -10.79
N PRO A 70 -5.71 -0.30 -11.66
CA PRO A 70 -6.47 0.89 -11.26
C PRO A 70 -7.74 0.62 -10.43
N GLU A 71 -8.34 -0.56 -10.59
CA GLU A 71 -9.56 -0.98 -9.90
C GLU A 71 -9.29 -1.61 -8.51
N ASP A 72 -8.02 -1.83 -8.14
CA ASP A 72 -7.69 -2.48 -6.88
C ASP A 72 -7.80 -1.52 -5.70
N GLU A 73 -8.55 -1.95 -4.68
CA GLU A 73 -8.68 -1.20 -3.44
C GLU A 73 -7.42 -1.31 -2.57
N PHE A 74 -7.13 -0.23 -1.84
CA PHE A 74 -6.01 -0.16 -0.89
C PHE A 74 -6.42 -0.53 0.54
N GLN A 75 -5.44 -0.99 1.33
CA GLN A 75 -5.49 -1.12 2.79
C GLN A 75 -4.11 -0.72 3.37
N CYS A 76 -4.07 -0.42 4.67
CA CYS A 76 -2.81 -0.16 5.37
C CYS A 76 -2.19 -1.45 5.89
N PHE A 77 -0.86 -1.47 6.05
CA PHE A 77 -0.14 -2.52 6.74
C PHE A 77 0.76 -1.96 7.85
N ALA A 78 1.04 -2.80 8.84
CA ALA A 78 2.16 -2.66 9.77
C ALA A 78 2.91 -4.00 9.83
N LEU A 79 4.21 -3.97 9.59
CA LEU A 79 5.11 -5.13 9.56
C LEU A 79 6.33 -4.91 10.47
N HIS A 80 6.54 -5.84 11.41
CA HIS A 80 7.78 -5.97 12.16
C HIS A 80 8.47 -7.29 11.77
N LEU A 81 9.64 -7.16 11.15
CA LEU A 81 10.54 -8.28 10.88
C LEU A 81 11.67 -8.31 11.90
N ARG A 82 11.99 -9.51 12.39
CA ARG A 82 13.23 -9.80 13.11
C ARG A 82 14.15 -10.59 12.20
N MET A 83 15.27 -9.99 11.84
CA MET A 83 16.31 -10.64 11.06
C MET A 83 17.38 -11.20 11.96
N SER A 84 17.69 -12.48 11.76
CA SER A 84 18.70 -13.24 12.49
C SER A 84 19.72 -13.75 11.50
N HIS A 85 20.97 -13.32 11.65
CA HIS A 85 22.08 -13.86 10.88
C HIS A 85 23.04 -14.57 11.84
N PRO A 86 23.44 -15.82 11.57
CA PRO A 86 24.39 -16.53 12.43
C PRO A 86 25.65 -15.69 12.67
N GLY A 87 26.02 -15.50 13.94
CA GLY A 87 27.21 -14.72 14.33
C GLY A 87 27.05 -13.19 14.32
N ARG A 88 25.86 -12.64 14.09
CA ARG A 88 25.58 -11.20 14.25
C ARG A 88 24.42 -10.96 15.22
N LYS A 89 24.42 -9.79 15.87
CA LYS A 89 23.22 -9.33 16.60
C LYS A 89 22.07 -9.25 15.58
N GLY A 90 20.93 -9.85 15.94
CA GLY A 90 19.72 -9.72 15.13
C GLY A 90 19.30 -8.26 15.03
N PHE A 91 18.73 -7.89 13.90
CA PHE A 91 18.23 -6.53 13.66
C PHE A 91 16.72 -6.57 13.42
N SER A 92 16.03 -5.54 13.89
CA SER A 92 14.60 -5.38 13.64
C SER A 92 14.37 -4.45 12.46
N SER A 93 13.26 -4.64 11.76
CA SER A 93 12.75 -3.71 10.77
C SER A 93 11.27 -3.50 11.02
N PHE A 94 10.88 -2.26 11.21
CA PHE A 94 9.51 -1.80 11.43
C PHE A 94 9.09 -1.01 10.19
N ALA A 95 8.00 -1.40 9.55
CA ALA A 95 7.50 -0.76 8.35
C ALA A 95 5.99 -0.56 8.43
N MET A 96 5.52 0.59 7.99
CA MET A 96 4.09 0.87 7.77
C MET A 96 3.91 1.43 6.36
N GLY A 97 2.75 1.19 5.76
CA GLY A 97 2.44 1.73 4.44
C GLY A 97 1.13 1.20 3.86
N CYS A 98 1.00 1.34 2.54
CA CYS A 98 -0.16 0.89 1.77
C CYS A 98 0.12 -0.46 1.09
N THR A 99 -0.92 -1.26 0.92
CA THR A 99 -0.93 -2.48 0.07
C THR A 99 -2.32 -2.66 -0.53
N PHE A 100 -2.50 -3.58 -1.50
CA PHE A 100 -3.84 -3.88 -2.02
C PHE A 100 -4.65 -4.76 -1.05
N LYS A 101 -5.97 -4.54 -0.96
CA LYS A 101 -6.90 -5.36 -0.15
C LYS A 101 -6.85 -6.84 -0.49
N LYS A 102 -6.71 -7.16 -1.78
CA LYS A 102 -6.60 -8.55 -2.26
C LYS A 102 -5.28 -9.22 -1.89
N THR A 103 -4.27 -8.46 -1.45
CA THR A 103 -2.94 -8.99 -1.12
C THR A 103 -2.99 -9.68 0.23
N GLN A 104 -2.53 -10.92 0.29
CA GLN A 104 -2.28 -11.62 1.55
C GLN A 104 -0.95 -11.16 2.16
N PHE A 105 -0.86 -9.88 2.51
CA PHE A 105 0.41 -9.20 2.80
C PHE A 105 1.21 -9.88 3.92
N CYS A 106 0.56 -10.35 4.97
CA CYS A 106 1.24 -10.99 6.11
C CYS A 106 1.63 -12.45 5.88
N GLN A 107 1.23 -13.04 4.75
CA GLN A 107 1.59 -14.40 4.36
C GLN A 107 2.75 -14.35 3.36
N GLY A 108 3.56 -15.41 3.30
CA GLY A 108 4.62 -15.56 2.30
C GLY A 108 5.97 -14.94 2.66
N TRP A 109 6.08 -14.22 3.78
CA TRP A 109 7.37 -13.80 4.32
C TRP A 109 8.22 -15.01 4.74
N PRO A 110 9.55 -14.97 4.56
CA PRO A 110 10.41 -16.12 4.83
C PRO A 110 10.45 -16.42 6.33
N SER A 111 10.70 -17.68 6.70
CA SER A 111 10.87 -18.13 8.08
C SER A 111 12.34 -18.43 8.45
N GLY A 112 13.28 -18.13 7.56
CA GLY A 112 14.72 -18.39 7.73
C GLY A 112 15.47 -17.26 8.45
N MET A 113 16.32 -16.52 7.72
CA MET A 113 17.10 -15.39 8.27
C MET A 113 16.24 -14.18 8.67
N ALA A 114 14.96 -14.19 8.36
CA ALA A 114 13.97 -13.22 8.82
C ALA A 114 12.78 -13.98 9.39
N SER A 115 12.13 -13.42 10.40
CA SER A 115 10.87 -13.91 10.95
C SER A 115 9.93 -12.73 11.15
N VAL A 116 8.65 -12.94 10.86
CA VAL A 116 7.61 -11.96 11.15
C VAL A 116 7.32 -11.98 12.65
N ALA A 117 7.63 -10.88 13.33
CA ALA A 117 7.37 -10.68 14.74
C ALA A 117 5.96 -10.13 14.98
N GLU A 118 5.53 -9.21 14.12
CA GLU A 118 4.19 -8.63 14.10
C GLU A 118 3.84 -8.35 12.64
N CYS A 119 2.62 -8.69 12.22
CA CYS A 119 2.10 -8.21 10.95
C CYS A 119 0.59 -8.08 11.02
N ARG A 120 0.07 -6.96 10.52
CA ARG A 120 -1.37 -6.73 10.39
C ARG A 120 -1.66 -5.87 9.17
N THR A 121 -2.83 -6.10 8.59
CA THR A 121 -3.46 -5.16 7.65
C THR A 121 -4.74 -4.60 8.26
N PHE A 122 -5.10 -3.38 7.89
CA PHE A 122 -6.27 -2.68 8.43
C PHE A 122 -6.75 -1.60 7.45
N ASN A 123 -8.04 -1.24 7.55
CA ASN A 123 -8.54 -0.03 6.93
C ASN A 123 -8.13 1.15 7.82
N GLY A 124 -7.55 2.19 7.23
CA GLY A 124 -6.89 3.32 7.90
C GLY A 124 -7.66 3.95 9.04
#